data_AF-A0A133N8S7-F1
#
_entry.id   AF-A0A133N8S7-F1
#
_cell.length_a   1.000
_cell.length_b   1.000
_cell.length_c   1.000
_cell.angle_alpha   90.00
_cell.angle_beta   90.00
_cell.angle_gamma   90.00
#
_symmetry.space_group_name_H-M   'P 1'
#
loop_
_entity.id
_entity.type
_entity.pdbx_description
1 polymer ?
#
loop_
_entity_poly.entity_id
_entity_poly.type
_entity_poly.pdbx_seq_one_letter_code
_entity_poly.pdbx_strand_id
1 'polypeptide(L)'
;MEISIDGENPVEIDLYSPNRKSKEIVFESEDLSDGEHEVTVKCTGRKNASARGVAAHIDGAYVLDNGGKGMVEFEKVGYEVSENIGTATFKVIRKGGSNGKLEVNYDTLAGTALNGVDYQTWSGTLAFNEGETEKTFDITIIDDKEKEDTKEFYLKLSDPIGGILGFNSKATVTINDDEQIK
;
A
#
# COMPACT_ATOMS: atom_id res chain seq x y z
N MET A 1 21.57 -8.57 4.87
CA MET A 1 21.02 -9.47 5.91
C MET A 1 20.60 -10.75 5.23
N GLU A 2 20.31 -11.78 6.01
CA GLU A 2 19.84 -13.07 5.53
C GLU A 2 18.54 -13.40 6.28
N ILE A 3 17.49 -13.80 5.55
CA ILE A 3 16.20 -14.22 6.11
C ILE A 3 15.90 -15.64 5.63
N SER A 4 15.48 -16.51 6.54
CA SER A 4 14.99 -17.86 6.22
C SER A 4 13.74 -18.21 7.03
N ILE A 5 12.96 -19.15 6.50
CA ILE A 5 11.87 -19.82 7.21
C ILE A 5 12.27 -21.29 7.37
N ASP A 6 12.11 -21.83 8.56
CA ASP A 6 12.42 -23.21 8.95
C ASP A 6 13.86 -23.65 8.66
N GLY A 7 14.77 -22.68 8.61
CA GLY A 7 16.17 -22.89 8.26
C GLY A 7 16.39 -23.25 6.79
N GLU A 8 15.36 -23.24 5.96
CA GLU A 8 15.44 -23.58 4.53
C GLU A 8 15.78 -22.34 3.68
N ASN A 9 16.56 -22.55 2.62
CA ASN A 9 16.87 -21.60 1.55
C ASN A 9 17.04 -20.12 1.99
N PRO A 10 18.08 -19.78 2.76
CA PRO A 10 18.26 -18.42 3.24
C PRO A 10 18.38 -17.41 2.09
N VAL A 11 17.61 -16.32 2.17
CA VAL A 11 17.57 -15.25 1.17
C VAL A 11 18.43 -14.08 1.66
N GLU A 12 19.46 -13.74 0.88
CA GLU A 12 20.24 -12.53 1.13
C GLU A 12 19.49 -11.28 0.63
N ILE A 13 19.35 -10.31 1.53
CA ILE A 13 18.66 -9.04 1.28
C ILE A 13 19.63 -7.89 1.58
N ASP A 14 19.91 -7.07 0.58
CA ASP A 14 20.63 -5.82 0.75
C ASP A 14 19.64 -4.67 1.02
N LEU A 15 19.62 -4.18 2.26
CA LEU A 15 18.79 -3.04 2.66
C LEU A 15 19.46 -1.68 2.44
N TYR A 16 20.62 -1.64 1.78
CA TYR A 16 21.27 -0.36 1.54
C TYR A 16 20.42 0.51 0.61
N SER A 17 20.07 1.70 1.11
CA SER A 17 19.53 2.77 0.29
C SER A 17 20.27 4.07 0.61
N PRO A 18 20.61 4.89 -0.40
CA PRO A 18 21.19 6.22 -0.18
C PRO A 18 20.21 7.16 0.55
N ASN A 19 18.90 6.84 0.53
CA ASN A 19 17.84 7.57 1.21
C ASN A 19 17.22 6.69 2.30
N ARG A 20 16.64 7.30 3.33
CA ARG A 20 15.85 6.55 4.30
C ARG A 20 14.57 6.07 3.63
N LYS A 21 14.33 4.76 3.65
CA LYS A 21 13.03 4.16 3.33
C LYS A 21 12.33 3.77 4.63
N SER A 22 11.02 3.93 4.69
CA SER A 22 10.18 3.48 5.80
C SER A 22 9.10 2.55 5.25
N LYS A 23 8.66 1.58 6.08
CA LYS A 23 7.59 0.62 5.75
C LYS A 23 7.83 -0.21 4.48
N GLU A 24 9.07 -0.63 4.24
CA GLU A 24 9.40 -1.52 3.12
C GLU A 24 9.22 -2.98 3.55
N ILE A 25 8.42 -3.76 2.82
CA ILE A 25 8.42 -5.22 2.93
C ILE A 25 9.63 -5.71 2.15
N VAL A 26 10.54 -6.37 2.85
CA VAL A 26 11.85 -6.80 2.30
C VAL A 26 11.92 -8.30 2.07
N PHE A 27 10.92 -9.03 2.57
CA PHE A 27 10.75 -10.47 2.43
C PHE A 27 9.28 -10.84 2.61
N GLU A 28 8.78 -11.74 1.77
CA GLU A 28 7.42 -12.27 1.81
C GLU A 28 7.48 -13.77 1.47
N SER A 29 6.60 -14.56 2.09
CA SER A 29 6.42 -15.98 1.81
C SER A 29 4.91 -16.27 1.89
N GLU A 30 4.38 -16.99 0.91
CA GLU A 30 2.93 -17.17 0.72
C GLU A 30 2.44 -18.61 0.99
N ASP A 31 3.35 -19.57 1.16
CA ASP A 31 3.03 -21.01 1.18
C ASP A 31 3.56 -21.72 2.44
N LEU A 32 3.24 -21.16 3.61
CA LEU A 32 3.51 -21.86 4.87
C LEU A 32 2.43 -22.90 5.13
N SER A 33 2.84 -24.12 5.44
CA SER A 33 1.93 -25.18 5.85
C SER A 33 1.27 -24.87 7.19
N ASP A 34 0.16 -25.53 7.52
CA ASP A 34 -0.38 -25.46 8.88
C ASP A 34 0.64 -26.01 9.87
N GLY A 35 1.06 -25.20 10.84
CA GLY A 35 2.01 -25.64 11.86
C GLY A 35 2.83 -24.52 12.51
N GLU A 36 3.80 -24.95 13.30
CA GLU A 36 4.81 -24.05 13.85
C GLU A 36 5.90 -23.82 12.81
N HIS A 37 6.22 -22.55 12.56
CA HIS A 37 7.26 -22.12 11.65
C HIS A 37 8.26 -21.22 12.37
N GLU A 38 9.55 -21.38 12.05
CA GLU A 38 10.62 -20.55 12.60
C GLU A 38 11.11 -19.54 11.57
N VAL A 39 10.90 -18.24 11.82
CA VAL A 39 11.47 -17.18 11.00
C VAL A 39 12.80 -16.75 11.61
N THR A 40 13.90 -16.99 10.89
CA THR A 40 15.24 -16.54 11.29
C THR A 40 15.62 -15.29 10.50
N VAL A 41 15.91 -14.20 11.20
CA VAL A 41 16.52 -13.00 10.62
C VAL A 41 17.94 -12.84 11.14
N LYS A 42 18.91 -12.96 10.25
CA LYS A 42 20.32 -12.88 10.57
C LYS A 42 20.94 -11.66 9.90
N CYS A 43 21.46 -10.74 10.71
CA CYS A 43 22.26 -9.64 10.19
C CYS A 43 23.62 -10.17 9.71
N THR A 44 23.74 -10.40 8.40
CA THR A 44 24.96 -10.83 7.71
C THR A 44 25.66 -9.64 7.03
N GLY A 45 26.98 -9.76 6.82
CA GLY A 45 27.80 -8.75 6.13
C GLY A 45 28.50 -7.75 7.07
N ARG A 46 29.65 -7.24 6.61
CA ARG A 46 30.26 -6.02 7.18
C ARG A 46 29.66 -4.81 6.45
N LYS A 47 29.43 -3.73 7.20
CA LYS A 47 29.21 -2.34 6.73
C LYS A 47 29.74 -2.14 5.30
N ASN A 48 28.87 -1.94 4.31
CA ASN A 48 29.34 -1.54 2.98
C ASN A 48 30.02 -0.14 3.09
N ALA A 49 30.87 0.22 2.14
CA ALA A 49 31.70 1.43 2.24
C ALA A 49 30.90 2.73 2.46
N SER A 50 29.61 2.72 2.13
CA SER A 50 28.69 3.85 2.21
C SER A 50 27.81 3.85 3.49
N ALA A 51 27.76 2.75 4.23
CA ALA A 51 26.95 2.64 5.43
C ALA A 51 27.54 3.51 6.55
N ARG A 52 26.69 4.24 7.31
CA ARG A 52 27.12 5.05 8.47
C ARG A 52 26.82 4.40 9.83
N GLY A 53 26.04 3.32 9.86
CA GLY A 53 25.64 2.59 11.08
C GLY A 53 25.90 1.09 11.00
N VAL A 54 25.66 0.38 12.11
CA VAL A 54 25.84 -1.09 12.27
C VAL A 54 24.57 -1.80 12.75
N ALA A 55 23.44 -1.09 12.81
CA ALA A 55 22.16 -1.64 13.25
C ALA A 55 21.28 -1.98 12.04
N ALA A 56 20.62 -3.13 12.09
CA ALA A 56 19.40 -3.38 11.34
C ALA A 56 18.23 -3.15 12.29
N HIS A 57 17.22 -2.42 11.82
CA HIS A 57 15.97 -2.23 12.54
C HIS A 57 14.89 -3.04 11.82
N ILE A 58 14.24 -3.94 12.55
CA ILE A 58 13.05 -4.65 12.08
C ILE A 58 11.89 -3.99 12.82
N ASP A 59 11.01 -3.34 12.07
CA ASP A 59 9.88 -2.61 12.64
C ASP A 59 8.76 -3.57 13.08
N GLY A 60 8.57 -4.67 12.33
CA GLY A 60 7.65 -5.75 12.67
C GLY A 60 7.79 -6.94 11.73
N ALA A 61 7.21 -8.06 12.14
CA ALA A 61 6.96 -9.23 11.31
C ALA A 61 5.47 -9.57 11.44
N TYR A 62 4.84 -9.98 10.34
CA TYR A 62 3.42 -10.27 10.29
C TYR A 62 3.22 -11.66 9.70
N VAL A 63 2.43 -12.47 10.40
CA VAL A 63 2.02 -13.80 9.95
C VAL A 63 0.54 -13.73 9.59
N LEU A 64 0.22 -14.15 8.37
CA LEU A 64 -1.15 -14.24 7.88
C LEU A 64 -1.64 -15.67 7.94
N ASP A 65 -2.23 -16.05 9.06
CA ASP A 65 -2.98 -17.30 9.16
C ASP A 65 -4.44 -17.05 8.76
N ASN A 66 -4.68 -16.87 7.45
CA ASN A 66 -6.03 -16.68 6.92
C ASN A 66 -6.37 -17.67 5.79
N GLY A 67 -5.68 -18.81 5.74
CA GLY A 67 -5.90 -19.84 4.72
C GLY A 67 -5.57 -19.38 3.29
N GLY A 68 -4.54 -18.54 3.14
CA GLY A 68 -4.10 -17.99 1.86
C GLY A 68 -5.10 -17.00 1.24
N LYS A 69 -6.01 -16.44 2.04
CA LYS A 69 -6.95 -15.41 1.61
C LYS A 69 -6.26 -14.06 1.40
N GLY A 70 -5.08 -13.84 1.98
CA GLY A 70 -4.31 -12.62 1.78
C GLY A 70 -4.89 -11.37 2.43
N MET A 71 -4.19 -10.26 2.22
CA MET A 71 -4.53 -8.92 2.71
C MET A 71 -4.76 -7.98 1.53
N VAL A 72 -5.61 -6.96 1.70
CA VAL A 72 -5.84 -5.92 0.68
C VAL A 72 -5.39 -4.54 1.14
N GLU A 73 -4.72 -3.82 0.24
CA GLU A 73 -4.17 -2.50 0.50
C GLU A 73 -4.10 -1.64 -0.77
N PHE A 74 -3.95 -0.33 -0.63
CA PHE A 74 -3.63 0.53 -1.77
C PHE A 74 -2.23 0.21 -2.32
N GLU A 75 -2.07 0.27 -3.64
CA GLU A 75 -0.77 0.09 -4.30
C GLU A 75 0.26 1.13 -3.81
N LYS A 76 -0.20 2.33 -3.47
CA LYS A 76 0.63 3.44 -2.98
C LYS A 76 -0.03 4.11 -1.78
N VAL A 77 0.79 4.73 -0.92
CA VAL A 77 0.32 5.56 0.20
C VAL A 77 0.10 7.03 -0.18
N GLY A 78 0.50 7.42 -1.39
CA GLY A 78 0.39 8.78 -1.91
C GLY A 78 0.20 8.79 -3.42
N TYR A 79 -0.66 9.67 -3.90
CA TYR A 79 -0.98 9.89 -5.31
C TYR A 79 -0.94 11.38 -5.61
N GLU A 80 -0.35 11.76 -6.73
CA GLU A 80 -0.39 13.13 -7.25
C GLU A 80 -1.20 13.12 -8.55
N VAL A 81 -2.16 14.03 -8.65
CA VAL A 81 -3.02 14.19 -9.83
C VAL A 81 -3.07 15.65 -10.23
N SER A 82 -3.30 15.93 -11.52
CA SER A 82 -3.61 17.27 -12.01
C SER A 82 -5.11 17.54 -11.81
N GLU A 83 -5.48 18.78 -11.54
CA GLU A 83 -6.87 19.19 -11.42
C GLU A 83 -7.67 18.94 -12.72
N ASN A 84 -7.10 19.27 -13.88
CA ASN A 84 -7.67 18.96 -15.20
C ASN A 84 -7.69 17.48 -15.63
N ILE A 85 -7.31 16.52 -14.77
CA ILE A 85 -7.26 15.09 -15.17
C ILE A 85 -8.65 14.52 -15.47
N GLY A 86 -9.70 15.12 -14.90
CA GLY A 86 -11.10 14.70 -15.00
C GLY A 86 -11.41 13.40 -14.23
N THR A 87 -10.66 12.32 -14.44
CA THR A 87 -10.85 11.05 -13.72
C THR A 87 -9.52 10.45 -13.28
N ALA A 88 -9.38 10.24 -11.97
CA ALA A 88 -8.24 9.59 -11.36
C ALA A 88 -8.59 8.13 -10.99
N THR A 89 -7.77 7.18 -11.44
CA THR A 89 -7.93 5.75 -11.14
C THR A 89 -6.98 5.33 -10.03
N PHE A 90 -7.52 4.67 -9.01
CA PHE A 90 -6.77 4.15 -7.86
C PHE A 90 -6.77 2.63 -7.85
N LYS A 91 -5.61 2.04 -7.57
CA LYS A 91 -5.43 0.60 -7.52
C LYS A 91 -5.36 0.09 -6.09
N VAL A 92 -6.14 -0.97 -5.82
CA VAL A 92 -6.08 -1.80 -4.61
C VAL A 92 -5.51 -3.16 -5.01
N ILE A 93 -4.55 -3.64 -4.25
CA ILE A 93 -3.82 -4.88 -4.46
C ILE A 93 -4.11 -5.86 -3.33
N ARG A 94 -4.13 -7.16 -3.65
CA ARG A 94 -4.25 -8.28 -2.71
C ARG A 94 -2.92 -9.04 -2.68
N LYS A 95 -2.33 -9.21 -1.50
CA LYS A 95 -1.01 -9.83 -1.28
C LYS A 95 -1.08 -10.94 -0.22
N GLY A 96 -0.08 -11.82 -0.18
CA GLY A 96 -0.02 -12.90 0.81
C GLY A 96 -1.10 -13.96 0.59
N GLY A 97 -1.50 -14.16 -0.67
CA GLY A 97 -2.50 -15.15 -1.08
C GLY A 97 -3.71 -14.59 -1.84
N SER A 98 -4.35 -15.46 -2.61
CA SER A 98 -5.51 -15.14 -3.47
C SER A 98 -6.65 -16.16 -3.39
N ASN A 99 -6.65 -17.01 -2.36
CA ASN A 99 -7.63 -18.08 -2.20
C ASN A 99 -9.02 -17.53 -1.86
N GLY A 100 -10.03 -17.99 -2.59
CA GLY A 100 -11.43 -17.64 -2.37
C GLY A 100 -11.74 -16.14 -2.51
N LYS A 101 -12.99 -15.80 -2.21
CA LYS A 101 -13.52 -14.44 -2.31
C LYS A 101 -13.09 -13.57 -1.13
N LEU A 102 -12.70 -12.33 -1.44
CA LEU A 102 -12.41 -11.25 -0.49
C LEU A 102 -13.14 -9.98 -0.92
N GLU A 103 -13.85 -9.34 0.01
CA GLU A 103 -14.49 -8.03 -0.21
C GLU A 103 -13.88 -6.97 0.71
N VAL A 104 -13.81 -5.72 0.24
CA VAL A 104 -13.36 -4.59 1.06
C VAL A 104 -14.10 -3.32 0.64
N ASN A 105 -14.51 -2.53 1.63
CA ASN A 105 -15.12 -1.24 1.37
C ASN A 105 -14.05 -0.18 1.12
N TYR A 106 -14.33 0.75 0.21
CA TYR A 106 -13.53 1.95 0.02
C TYR A 106 -14.39 3.20 0.19
N ASP A 107 -13.79 4.26 0.71
CA ASP A 107 -14.41 5.57 0.88
C ASP A 107 -13.33 6.68 0.86
N THR A 108 -13.77 7.93 0.72
CA THR A 108 -12.91 9.11 0.83
C THR A 108 -13.13 9.84 2.15
N LEU A 109 -12.09 10.46 2.69
CA LEU A 109 -12.17 11.40 3.79
C LEU A 109 -11.67 12.76 3.29
N ALA A 110 -12.42 13.83 3.61
CA ALA A 110 -12.01 15.18 3.29
C ALA A 110 -10.71 15.57 4.01
N GLY A 111 -9.88 16.35 3.30
CA GLY A 111 -8.71 17.04 3.84
C GLY A 111 -8.89 18.54 3.63
N THR A 112 -7.95 19.18 2.94
CA THR A 112 -8.14 20.54 2.42
C THR A 112 -8.98 20.54 1.15
N ALA A 113 -8.98 19.46 0.38
CA ALA A 113 -9.89 19.25 -0.74
C ALA A 113 -11.29 18.87 -0.21
N LEU A 114 -12.32 19.51 -0.74
CA LEU A 114 -13.72 19.40 -0.40
C LEU A 114 -14.49 18.57 -1.43
N ASN A 115 -15.33 17.69 -0.91
CA ASN A 115 -16.21 16.89 -1.73
C ASN A 115 -17.28 17.74 -2.44
N GLY A 116 -17.48 17.49 -3.73
CA GLY A 116 -18.40 18.24 -4.59
C GLY A 116 -17.86 19.59 -5.06
N VAL A 117 -16.64 19.98 -4.65
CA VAL A 117 -15.94 21.17 -5.11
C VAL A 117 -14.67 20.77 -5.87
N ASP A 118 -13.77 20.03 -5.22
CA ASP A 118 -12.46 19.66 -5.81
C ASP A 118 -12.45 18.22 -6.34
N TYR A 119 -13.33 17.37 -5.79
CA TYR A 119 -13.52 15.99 -6.25
C TYR A 119 -14.93 15.50 -5.96
N GLN A 120 -15.42 14.58 -6.79
CA GLN A 120 -16.68 13.89 -6.54
C GLN A 120 -16.43 12.50 -5.98
N THR A 121 -16.69 12.35 -4.69
CA THR A 121 -16.55 11.07 -3.98
C THR A 121 -17.53 10.02 -4.46
N TRP A 122 -17.06 8.78 -4.42
CA TRP A 122 -17.88 7.60 -4.31
C TRP A 122 -17.31 6.67 -3.25
N SER A 123 -18.21 6.06 -2.48
CA SER A 123 -17.91 4.89 -1.68
C SER A 123 -18.44 3.64 -2.37
N GLY A 124 -17.82 2.50 -2.10
CA GLY A 124 -18.22 1.25 -2.72
C GLY A 124 -17.53 0.05 -2.10
N THR A 125 -17.75 -1.11 -2.70
CA THR A 125 -17.14 -2.37 -2.29
C THR A 125 -16.39 -2.97 -3.47
N LEU A 126 -15.11 -3.28 -3.26
CA LEU A 126 -14.31 -4.05 -4.20
C LEU A 126 -14.42 -5.53 -3.83
N ALA A 127 -14.81 -6.36 -4.79
CA ALA A 127 -14.91 -7.80 -4.61
C ALA A 127 -13.84 -8.52 -5.45
N PHE A 128 -12.86 -9.09 -4.78
CA PHE A 128 -11.84 -9.96 -5.36
C PHE A 128 -12.37 -11.39 -5.36
N ASN A 129 -12.50 -11.97 -6.54
CA ASN A 129 -12.76 -13.40 -6.69
C ASN A 129 -11.48 -14.21 -6.45
N GLU A 130 -11.63 -15.53 -6.42
CA GLU A 130 -10.50 -16.44 -6.31
C GLU A 130 -9.48 -16.20 -7.42
N GLY A 131 -8.20 -16.07 -7.05
CA GLY A 131 -7.09 -15.78 -7.95
C GLY A 131 -6.95 -14.31 -8.36
N GLU A 132 -7.91 -13.43 -8.05
CA GLU A 132 -7.80 -12.00 -8.37
C GLU A 132 -6.89 -11.28 -7.35
N THR A 133 -5.88 -10.57 -7.86
CA THR A 133 -4.88 -9.88 -7.04
C THR A 133 -4.90 -8.36 -7.15
N GLU A 134 -5.69 -7.78 -8.06
CA GLU A 134 -5.83 -6.33 -8.20
C GLU A 134 -7.26 -5.93 -8.58
N LYS A 135 -7.67 -4.76 -8.09
CA LYS A 135 -8.90 -4.04 -8.48
C LYS A 135 -8.61 -2.56 -8.58
N THR A 136 -9.43 -1.87 -9.35
CA THR A 136 -9.36 -0.42 -9.49
C THR A 136 -10.73 0.21 -9.22
N PHE A 137 -10.71 1.47 -8.83
CA PHE A 137 -11.89 2.33 -8.79
C PHE A 137 -11.49 3.75 -9.20
N ASP A 138 -12.47 4.52 -9.64
CA ASP A 138 -12.28 5.86 -10.19
C ASP A 138 -12.90 6.91 -9.28
N ILE A 139 -12.25 8.08 -9.20
CA ILE A 139 -12.80 9.30 -8.60
C ILE A 139 -12.69 10.42 -9.62
N THR A 140 -13.77 11.18 -9.78
CA THR A 140 -13.77 12.38 -10.62
C THR A 140 -13.07 13.52 -9.89
N ILE A 141 -12.07 14.12 -10.54
CA ILE A 141 -11.45 15.37 -10.10
C ILE A 141 -12.18 16.50 -10.82
N ILE A 142 -12.57 17.52 -10.06
CA ILE A 142 -13.36 18.64 -10.56
C ILE A 142 -12.38 19.76 -10.89
N ASP A 143 -12.46 20.24 -12.12
CA ASP A 143 -11.61 21.30 -12.66
C ASP A 143 -12.38 22.62 -12.67
N ASP A 144 -11.73 23.71 -12.29
CA ASP A 144 -12.29 25.06 -12.38
C ASP A 144 -11.40 26.04 -13.16
N LYS A 145 -11.39 27.33 -12.82
CA LYS A 145 -10.61 28.37 -13.55
C LYS A 145 -9.92 29.34 -12.60
N GLU A 146 -10.06 29.14 -11.31
CA GLU A 146 -9.44 29.95 -10.27
C GLU A 146 -8.06 29.37 -9.96
N LYS A 147 -7.08 30.23 -9.71
CA LYS A 147 -5.77 29.75 -9.27
C LYS A 147 -5.86 29.42 -7.79
N GLU A 148 -5.60 28.18 -7.45
CA GLU A 148 -5.65 27.65 -6.09
C GLU A 148 -4.30 27.07 -5.64
N ASP A 149 -4.19 26.89 -4.32
CA ASP A 149 -3.10 26.14 -3.70
C ASP A 149 -3.35 24.64 -3.86
N THR A 150 -2.29 23.84 -3.79
CA THR A 150 -2.39 22.37 -3.74
C THR A 150 -3.31 21.91 -2.62
N LYS A 151 -4.29 21.07 -2.95
CA LYS A 151 -5.26 20.51 -2.00
C LYS A 151 -5.10 18.99 -1.86
N GLU A 152 -5.57 18.45 -0.74
CA GLU A 152 -5.48 17.02 -0.43
C GLU A 152 -6.80 16.45 0.09
N PHE A 153 -7.09 15.21 -0.30
CA PHE A 153 -8.06 14.34 0.37
C PHE A 153 -7.45 12.96 0.62
N TYR A 154 -8.17 12.10 1.35
CA TYR A 154 -7.66 10.79 1.73
C TYR A 154 -8.56 9.67 1.24
N LEU A 155 -7.95 8.56 0.82
CA LEU A 155 -8.62 7.30 0.56
C LEU A 155 -8.54 6.40 1.79
N LYS A 156 -9.57 5.59 2.01
CA LYS A 156 -9.63 4.63 3.10
C LYS A 156 -10.22 3.30 2.62
N LEU A 157 -9.59 2.20 3.03
CA LEU A 157 -10.17 0.86 3.00
C LEU A 157 -10.70 0.48 4.39
N SER A 158 -11.84 -0.22 4.44
CA SER A 158 -12.44 -0.70 5.69
C SER A 158 -13.22 -2.01 5.52
N ASP A 159 -13.49 -2.64 6.65
CA ASP A 159 -14.40 -3.79 6.80
C ASP A 159 -14.14 -4.92 5.80
N PRO A 160 -12.92 -5.49 5.76
CA PRO A 160 -12.63 -6.61 4.88
C PRO A 160 -13.44 -7.84 5.30
N ILE A 161 -13.97 -8.57 4.33
CA ILE A 161 -14.65 -9.85 4.53
C ILE A 161 -13.91 -10.90 3.71
N GLY A 162 -13.55 -12.03 4.34
CA GLY A 162 -12.84 -13.10 3.64
C GLY A 162 -11.36 -12.81 3.38
N GLY A 163 -10.77 -11.90 4.17
CA GLY A 163 -9.34 -11.55 4.18
C GLY A 163 -9.09 -10.50 5.27
N ILE A 164 -7.98 -9.78 5.21
CA ILE A 164 -7.68 -8.68 6.14
C ILE A 164 -7.25 -7.40 5.42
N LEU A 165 -7.19 -6.26 6.13
CA LEU A 165 -6.56 -5.04 5.62
C LEU A 165 -5.03 -5.16 5.71
N GLY A 166 -4.34 -4.72 4.65
CA GLY A 166 -2.90 -4.54 4.66
C GLY A 166 -2.49 -3.21 5.28
N PHE A 167 -1.19 -2.91 5.24
CA PHE A 167 -0.60 -1.77 5.94
C PHE A 167 -0.95 -0.44 5.29
N ASN A 168 -1.16 -0.44 3.97
CA ASN A 168 -1.56 0.73 3.20
C ASN A 168 -3.09 0.79 3.06
N SER A 169 -3.82 0.76 4.18
CA SER A 169 -5.29 0.87 4.19
C SER A 169 -5.78 2.32 4.09
N LYS A 170 -4.87 3.29 4.03
CA LYS A 170 -5.13 4.71 3.77
C LYS A 170 -4.09 5.24 2.80
N ALA A 171 -4.49 6.17 1.95
CA ALA A 171 -3.60 6.88 1.04
C ALA A 171 -3.98 8.35 0.95
N THR A 172 -2.99 9.22 0.72
CA THR A 172 -3.23 10.65 0.43
C THR A 172 -3.34 10.84 -1.07
N VAL A 173 -4.27 11.68 -1.51
CA VAL A 173 -4.37 12.16 -2.89
C VAL A 173 -4.15 13.66 -2.88
N THR A 174 -3.14 14.11 -3.59
CA THR A 174 -2.74 15.50 -3.76
C THR A 174 -3.18 15.98 -5.13
N ILE A 175 -4.05 16.99 -5.16
CA ILE A 175 -4.55 17.63 -6.37
C ILE A 175 -3.69 18.86 -6.63
N ASN A 176 -3.01 18.86 -7.78
CA ASN A 176 -2.21 19.98 -8.26
C ASN A 176 -3.02 20.78 -9.27
N ASP A 177 -3.31 22.02 -8.91
CA ASP A 177 -3.92 23.01 -9.78
C ASP A 177 -3.04 23.27 -11.02
N ASP A 178 -3.67 23.39 -12.19
CA ASP A 178 -2.99 23.62 -13.46
C ASP A 178 -3.10 25.05 -14.01
N GLU A 179 -3.84 25.91 -13.31
CA GLU A 179 -3.98 27.32 -13.60
C GLU A 179 -2.67 28.08 -13.35
N GLN A 180 -2.47 29.15 -14.13
CA GLN A 180 -1.39 30.10 -13.93
C GLN A 180 -1.96 31.46 -13.56
N ILE A 181 -1.24 32.18 -12.69
CA ILE A 181 -1.55 33.59 -12.40
C ILE A 181 -1.46 34.37 -13.73
N LYS A 182 -2.54 35.06 -14.08
CA LYS A 182 -2.60 35.93 -15.26
C LYS A 182 -1.73 37.19 -15.12
#